data_AF-A0A356V9U9-F1
#
_entry.id   AF-A0A356V9U9-F1
#
_cell.length_a   1.000
_cell.length_b   1.000
_cell.length_c   1.000
_cell.angle_alpha   90.00
_cell.angle_beta   90.00
_cell.angle_gamma   90.00
#
_symmetry.space_group_name_H-M   'P 1'
#
loop_
_entity.id
_entity.type
_entity.pdbx_description
1 polymer ?
#
loop_
_entity_poly.entity_id
_entity_poly.type
_entity_poly.pdbx_seq_one_letter_code
_entity_poly.pdbx_strand_id
1 'polypeptide(L)' 'MGPTLSCPLCGYRFGRQEALWACQRCPVARGCHLLRCPNCGYEWAEHSRLVDWIRTHLKR' A
#
# COMPACT_ATOMS: atom_id res chain seq x y z
N MET A 1 2.48 -18.50 -6.42
CA MET A 1 1.55 -17.46 -5.93
C MET A 1 2.36 -16.25 -5.49
N GLY A 2 2.24 -15.10 -6.16
CA GLY A 2 2.96 -13.89 -5.76
C GLY A 2 2.43 -13.29 -4.45
N PRO A 3 3.15 -12.35 -3.81
CA PRO A 3 2.67 -11.66 -2.62
C PRO A 3 1.37 -10.90 -2.94
N THR A 4 0.34 -11.13 -2.14
CA THR A 4 -0.95 -10.44 -2.23
C THR A 4 -1.02 -9.32 -1.19
N LEU A 5 -1.54 -8.18 -1.60
CA LEU A 5 -1.79 -7.02 -0.76
C LEU A 5 -3.25 -7.02 -0.34
N SER A 6 -3.52 -6.48 0.85
CA SER A 6 -4.89 -6.26 1.34
C SER A 6 -5.10 -4.77 1.59
N CYS A 7 -6.23 -4.24 1.15
CA CYS A 7 -6.59 -2.87 1.44
C CYS A 7 -6.91 -2.71 2.94
N PRO A 8 -6.26 -1.79 3.67
CA PRO A 8 -6.55 -1.57 5.09
C PRO A 8 -7.93 -0.93 5.33
N LEU A 9 -8.55 -0.33 4.31
CA LEU A 9 -9.87 0.30 4.42
C LEU A 9 -11.01 -0.66 4.10
N CYS A 10 -10.95 -1.37 2.97
CA CYS A 10 -12.06 -2.22 2.50
C CYS A 10 -11.77 -3.73 2.54
N GLY A 11 -10.56 -4.15 2.91
CA GLY A 11 -10.17 -5.56 2.97
C GLY A 11 -10.00 -6.25 1.62
N TYR A 12 -10.15 -5.54 0.49
CA TYR A 12 -9.99 -6.11 -0.84
C TYR A 12 -8.56 -6.63 -1.04
N ARG A 13 -8.43 -7.86 -1.55
CA ARG A 13 -7.15 -8.53 -1.79
C ARG A 13 -6.80 -8.46 -3.28
N PHE A 14 -5.60 -8.02 -3.58
CA PHE A 14 -5.14 -7.80 -4.96
C PHE A 14 -3.63 -8.01 -5.08
N GLY A 15 -3.15 -8.13 -6.31
CA GLY A 15 -1.72 -8.24 -6.62
C GLY A 15 -1.02 -6.89 -6.61
N ARG A 16 0.30 -6.90 -6.36
CA ARG A 16 1.13 -5.68 -6.41
C ARG A 16 1.05 -4.94 -7.75
N GLN A 17 0.91 -5.67 -8.86
CA GLN A 17 0.78 -5.05 -10.19
C GLN A 17 -0.50 -4.22 -10.31
N GLU A 18 -1.63 -4.72 -9.79
CA GLU A 18 -2.90 -3.98 -9.79
C GLU A 18 -2.79 -2.67 -8.98
N ALA A 19 -2.06 -2.72 -7.85
CA ALA A 19 -1.77 -1.55 -7.03
C ALA A 19 -1.00 -0.46 -7.79
N LEU A 20 0.02 -0.86 -8.56
CA LEU A 20 0.86 0.04 -9.35
C LEU A 20 0.10 0.61 -10.55
N TRP A 21 -0.72 -0.21 -11.20
CA TRP A 21 -1.57 0.22 -12.31
C TRP A 21 -2.61 1.25 -11.86
N ALA A 22 -3.15 1.12 -10.66
CA ALA A 22 -4.05 2.12 -10.09
C ALA A 22 -3.37 3.51 -9.97
N CYS A 23 -2.04 3.55 -9.82
CA CYS A 23 -1.25 4.79 -9.78
C CYS A 23 -0.70 5.23 -11.15
N GLN A 24 -0.99 4.56 -12.26
CA GLN A 24 -0.31 4.76 -13.56
C GLN A 24 -0.49 6.18 -14.15
N ARG A 25 -1.56 6.88 -13.78
CA ARG A 25 -1.84 8.28 -14.18
C ARG A 25 -1.29 9.32 -13.21
N CYS A 26 -0.71 8.89 -12.09
CA CYS A 26 -0.15 9.78 -11.09
C CYS A 26 1.22 10.28 -11.57
N PRO A 27 1.43 11.61 -11.77
CA PRO A 27 2.68 12.14 -12.27
C PRO A 27 3.89 11.82 -11.37
N VAL A 28 3.64 11.62 -10.08
CA VAL A 28 4.66 11.29 -9.08
C VAL A 28 4.86 9.78 -8.89
N ALA A 29 4.19 8.92 -9.66
CA ALA A 29 4.25 7.47 -9.52
C ALA A 29 5.68 6.90 -9.60
N ARG A 30 6.56 7.53 -10.39
CA ARG A 30 7.97 7.10 -10.57
C ARG A 30 8.84 7.23 -9.32
N GLY A 31 8.35 7.88 -8.26
CA GLY A 31 8.99 7.99 -6.95
C GLY A 31 8.00 7.90 -5.78
N CYS A 32 6.77 7.46 -6.04
CA CYS A 32 5.73 7.35 -5.03
C CYS A 32 5.88 6.03 -4.27
N HIS A 33 5.87 6.09 -2.95
CA HIS A 33 5.90 4.93 -2.07
C HIS A 33 4.49 4.50 -1.62
N LEU A 34 3.45 5.10 -2.20
CA LEU A 34 2.06 4.79 -1.93
C LEU A 34 1.54 3.73 -2.91
N LEU A 35 0.69 2.86 -2.39
CA LEU A 35 -0.12 1.88 -3.10
C LEU A 35 -1.56 2.39 -3.12
N ARG A 36 -2.25 2.17 -4.23
CA ARG A 36 -3.67 2.52 -4.37
C ARG A 36 -4.52 1.26 -4.52
N CYS A 37 -5.62 1.18 -3.76
CA CYS A 37 -6.57 0.09 -3.92
C CYS A 37 -7.32 0.23 -5.26
N PRO A 38 -7.36 -0.80 -6.12
CA PRO A 38 -8.13 -0.76 -7.36
C PRO A 38 -9.65 -0.81 -7.12
N ASN A 39 -10.11 -1.29 -5.95
CA ASN A 39 -11.53 -1.41 -5.63
C ASN A 39 -12.13 -0.11 -5.07
N CYS A 40 -11.52 0.47 -4.02
CA CYS A 40 -12.06 1.65 -3.35
C CYS A 40 -11.25 2.94 -3.58
N GLY A 41 -10.09 2.86 -4.25
CA GLY A 41 -9.24 4.03 -4.52
C GLY A 41 -8.46 4.56 -3.31
N TYR A 42 -8.53 3.92 -2.14
CA TYR A 42 -7.75 4.31 -0.96
C TYR A 42 -6.24 4.23 -1.24
N GLU A 43 -5.47 5.19 -0.75
CA GLU A 43 -4.02 5.29 -0.96
C GLU A 43 -3.27 5.17 0.37
N TRP A 44 -2.23 4.32 0.43
CA TRP A 44 -1.44 4.11 1.65
C TRP A 44 0.01 3.75 1.34
N ALA A 45 0.92 4.05 2.25
CA ALA A 45 2.31 3.63 2.13
C ALA A 45 2.44 2.11 2.35
N GLU A 46 3.22 1.43 1.51
CA GLU A 46 3.52 0.01 1.72
C GLU A 46 4.24 -0.24 3.05
N HIS A 47 5.15 0.67 3.41
CA HIS A 47 5.85 0.69 4.68
C HIS A 47 5.59 2.02 5.38
N SER A 48 4.93 1.99 6.53
CA SER A 48 4.85 3.17 7.39
C SER A 48 6.00 3.12 8.38
N ARG A 49 7.00 4.00 8.19
CA ARG A 49 8.11 4.19 9.14
C ARG A 49 7.60 4.41 10.56
N LEU A 50 6.45 5.07 10.70
CA LEU A 50 5.76 5.27 11.97
C LEU A 50 5.28 3.94 12.56
N VAL A 51 4.64 3.08 11.77
CA VAL A 51 4.15 1.76 12.24
C VAL A 51 5.32 0.85 12.62
N ASP A 52 6.42 0.86 11.85
CA ASP A 52 7.62 0.09 12.19
C ASP A 52 8.29 0.61 13.47
N TRP A 53 8.34 1.94 13.64
CA TRP A 53 8.80 2.57 14.87
C TRP A 53 7.92 2.18 16.07
N ILE A 54 6.60 2.32 15.95
CA ILE A 54 5.63 1.94 16.98
C ILE A 54 5.81 0.47 17.35
N ARG A 55 5.89 -0.45 16.39
CA ARG A 55 6.11 -1.88 16.67
C ARG A 55 7.42 -2.14 17.43
N THR A 56 8.47 -1.37 17.16
CA THR A 56 9.75 -1.49 17.85
C THR A 56 9.65 -1.00 19.30
N HIS A 57 8.88 0.06 19.54
CA HIS A 57 8.69 0.64 20.87
C HIS A 57 7.61 -0.06 21.72
N LEU A 58 6.57 -0.61 21.12
CA LEU A 58 5.47 -1.33 21.81
C LEU A 58 5.77 -2.81 22.11
N LYS A 59 6.84 -3.37 21.55
CA LYS A 59 7.30 -4.74 21.85
C LYS A 59 8.19 -4.83 23.09
N ARG A 60 8.31 -3.75 23.87
CA ARG A 60 9.13 -3.68 25.09
C ARG A 60 8.28 -3.89 26.33
#